data_AF-A0A0F9I083-F1
#
_entry.id   AF-A0A0F9I083-F1
#
_cell.length_a   1.000
_cell.length_b   1.000
_cell.length_c   1.000
_cell.angle_alpha   90.00
_cell.angle_beta   90.00
_cell.angle_gamma   90.00
#
_symmetry.space_group_name_H-M   'P 1'
#
loop_
_entity.id
_entity.type
_entity.pdbx_description
1 polymer ?
#
loop_
_entity_poly.entity_id
_entity_poly.type
_entity_poly.pdbx_seq_one_letter_code
_entity_poly.pdbx_strand_id
1 'polypeptide(L)' 'MNEELAMESHPIADLFPLMEAADLDDLAADIREHDLREAIWLHPDGSILDGRNRFRACEIAGVEPRFQTWHGEGSLAA' A
#
# COMPACT_ATOMS: atom_id res chain seq x y z
N MET A 1 -16.61 -3.25 18.57
CA MET A 1 -16.21 -4.31 17.62
C MET A 1 -15.18 -3.63 16.73
N ASN A 2 -13.91 -3.62 17.16
CA ASN A 2 -12.86 -3.06 16.33
C ASN A 2 -12.41 -4.19 15.42
N GLU A 3 -13.07 -4.30 14.29
CA GLU A 3 -12.57 -5.09 13.17
C GLU A 3 -11.24 -4.43 12.77
N GLU A 4 -10.14 -5.14 12.97
CA GLU A 4 -8.86 -4.83 12.33
C GLU A 4 -9.18 -4.69 10.84
N LEU A 5 -9.11 -3.44 10.33
CA LEU A 5 -9.33 -3.10 8.93
C LEU A 5 -8.17 -3.65 8.12
N ALA A 6 -8.12 -4.97 7.93
CA ALA A 6 -7.29 -5.59 6.93
C ALA A 6 -7.83 -5.15 5.57
N MET A 7 -7.16 -4.17 4.95
CA MET A 7 -7.52 -3.70 3.62
C MET A 7 -7.41 -4.85 2.61
N GLU A 8 -8.49 -5.10 1.88
CA GLU A 8 -8.49 -6.14 0.86
C GLU A 8 -7.59 -5.76 -0.32
N SER A 9 -6.88 -6.74 -0.87
CA SER A 9 -6.07 -6.57 -2.08
C SER A 9 -6.91 -6.90 -3.31
N HIS A 10 -6.85 -6.03 -4.32
CA HIS A 10 -7.46 -6.32 -5.62
C HIS A 10 -6.68 -7.48 -6.29
N PRO A 11 -7.33 -8.42 -7.01
CA PRO A 11 -6.64 -9.56 -7.65
C PRO A 11 -5.51 -9.18 -8.63
N ILE A 12 -5.58 -7.98 -9.22
CA ILE A 12 -4.51 -7.44 -10.08
C ILE A 12 -3.23 -7.18 -9.28
N ALA A 13 -3.35 -6.78 -8.01
CA ALA A 13 -2.20 -6.49 -7.18
C ALA A 13 -1.34 -7.75 -6.98
N ASP A 14 -1.96 -8.94 -6.99
CA ASP A 14 -1.28 -10.24 -6.82
C ASP A 14 -0.37 -10.63 -8.00
N LEU A 15 -0.42 -9.89 -9.11
CA LEU A 15 0.54 -10.07 -10.22
C LEU A 15 1.97 -9.78 -9.81
N PHE A 16 2.18 -8.97 -8.77
CA PHE A 16 3.48 -8.72 -8.17
C PHE A 16 3.59 -9.47 -6.84
N PRO A 17 4.71 -10.11 -6.52
CA PRO A 17 4.88 -10.74 -5.21
C PRO A 17 4.95 -9.69 -4.09
N LEU A 18 4.61 -10.10 -2.87
CA LEU A 18 4.90 -9.30 -1.68
C LEU A 18 6.41 -9.24 -1.43
N MET A 19 6.86 -8.16 -0.80
CA MET A 19 8.24 -8.07 -0.34
C MET A 19 8.50 -9.06 0.79
N GLU A 20 9.71 -9.62 0.77
CA GLU A 20 10.25 -10.39 1.89
C GLU A 20 10.42 -9.48 3.12
N ALA A 21 10.56 -10.08 4.30
CA ALA A 21 10.57 -9.33 5.56
C ALA A 21 11.67 -8.26 5.63
N ALA A 22 12.89 -8.59 5.18
CA ALA A 22 14.01 -7.65 5.23
C ALA A 22 13.78 -6.41 4.33
N ASP A 23 13.34 -6.62 3.09
CA ASP A 23 13.05 -5.52 2.15
C ASP A 23 11.87 -4.65 2.65
N LEU A 24 10.90 -5.28 3.32
CA LEU A 24 9.77 -4.57 3.91
C LEU A 24 10.18 -3.73 5.12
N ASP A 25 11.07 -4.24 5.96
CA ASP A 25 11.62 -3.51 7.11
C ASP A 25 12.44 -2.30 6.66
N ASP A 26 13.24 -2.45 5.60
CA ASP A 26 13.98 -1.36 4.98
C ASP A 26 13.03 -0.28 4.42
N LEU A 27 11.94 -0.70 3.75
CA LEU A 27 10.91 0.23 3.28
C LEU A 27 10.20 0.95 4.45
N ALA A 28 9.91 0.24 5.54
CA ALA A 28 9.29 0.83 6.72
C ALA A 28 10.24 1.81 7.42
N ALA A 29 11.55 1.57 7.40
CA ALA A 29 12.55 2.51 7.88
C ALA A 29 12.58 3.79 7.03
N ASP A 30 12.59 3.67 5.70
CA ASP A 30 12.53 4.83 4.79
C ASP A 30 11.24 5.64 4.97
N ILE A 31 10.09 4.98 5.05
CA ILE A 31 8.79 5.64 5.28
C ILE A 31 8.76 6.35 6.64
N ARG A 32 9.38 5.78 7.68
CA ARG A 32 9.45 6.43 9.00
C ARG A 32 10.30 7.70 8.96
N GLU A 33 11.38 7.73 8.18
CA GLU A 33 12.26 8.89 8.07
C GLU A 33 11.70 9.97 7.14
N HIS A 34 11.00 9.57 6.08
CA HIS A 34 10.66 10.45 4.97
C HIS A 34 9.15 10.57 4.68
N ASP A 35 8.30 10.02 5.54
CA ASP A 35 6.88 9.78 5.30
C ASP A 35 6.61 8.91 4.06
N LEU A 36 5.33 8.54 3.87
CA LEU A 36 4.91 7.87 2.64
C LEU A 36 4.97 8.84 1.46
N ARG A 37 5.93 8.67 0.56
CA ARG A 37 6.08 9.52 -0.65
C ARG A 37 4.98 9.27 -1.67
N GLU A 38 4.76 8.00 -2.03
CA GLU A 38 3.79 7.61 -3.04
C GLU A 38 2.55 6.96 -2.43
N ALA A 39 1.38 7.51 -2.77
CA ALA A 39 0.10 7.04 -2.24
C ALA A 39 -0.20 5.58 -2.62
N ILE A 40 -0.96 4.90 -1.77
CA ILE A 40 -1.51 3.58 -2.04
C ILE A 40 -2.72 3.76 -2.94
N TRP A 41 -2.72 3.08 -4.09
CA TRP A 41 -3.79 3.18 -5.07
C TRP A 41 -4.91 2.21 -4.74
N LEU A 42 -6.13 2.72 -4.71
CA LEU A 42 -7.34 1.94 -4.53
C LEU A 42 -8.09 1.78 -5.85
N HIS A 43 -8.66 0.61 -6.06
CA HIS A 43 -9.72 0.42 -7.06
C HIS A 43 -11.01 1.10 -6.56
N PRO A 44 -11.96 1.49 -7.44
CA PRO A 44 -13.21 2.12 -7.01
C PRO A 44 -14.07 1.31 -6.03
N ASP A 45 -13.84 0.00 -5.90
CA ASP A 45 -14.48 -0.85 -4.89
C ASP A 45 -13.85 -0.75 -3.49
N GLY A 46 -12.75 0.01 -3.34
CA GLY A 46 -12.04 0.21 -2.08
C GLY A 46 -10.87 -0.74 -1.84
N SER A 47 -10.65 -1.73 -2.71
CA SER A 47 -9.51 -2.66 -2.59
C SER A 47 -8.19 -2.02 -3.05
N ILE A 48 -7.06 -2.47 -2.50
CA ILE A 48 -5.73 -2.00 -2.88
C ILE A 48 -5.39 -2.53 -4.27
N LEU A 49 -5.27 -1.61 -5.23
CA LEU A 49 -4.88 -1.90 -6.60
C LEU A 49 -3.36 -1.92 -6.76
N ASP A 50 -2.66 -1.00 -6.09
CA ASP A 50 -1.21 -0.93 -6.03
C ASP A 50 -0.73 -0.33 -4.70
N GLY A 51 0.43 -0.76 -4.21
CA GLY A 51 1.01 -0.29 -2.96
C GLY A 51 0.79 -1.18 -1.74
N ARG A 52 0.49 -2.49 -1.92
CA ARG A 52 0.35 -3.44 -0.80
C ARG A 52 1.55 -3.44 0.17
N ASN A 53 2.77 -3.41 -0.36
CA ASN A 53 3.97 -3.33 0.49
C ASN A 53 4.11 -1.96 1.19
N ARG A 54 3.68 -0.86 0.55
CA ARG A 54 3.65 0.47 1.17
C ARG A 54 2.63 0.54 2.30
N PHE A 55 1.45 -0.06 2.13
CA PHE A 55 0.45 -0.18 3.20
C PHE A 55 1.03 -0.94 4.40
N ARG A 56 1.58 -2.14 4.19
CA ARG A 56 2.23 -2.94 5.26
C ARG A 56 3.39 -2.19 5.91
N ALA A 57 4.20 -1.49 5.14
CA ALA A 57 5.32 -0.72 5.65
C ALA A 57 4.88 0.51 6.45
N CYS A 58 3.77 1.17 6.07
CA CYS A 58 3.15 2.23 6.88
C CYS A 58 2.70 1.71 8.26
N GLU A 59 2.09 0.52 8.31
CA GLU A 59 1.69 -0.12 9.58
C GLU A 59 2.91 -0.39 10.48
N ILE A 60 3.99 -0.93 9.91
CA ILE A 60 5.26 -1.17 10.63
C ILE A 60 5.90 0.17 11.05
N ALA A 61 5.85 1.18 10.18
CA ALA A 61 6.43 2.50 10.43
C ALA A 61 5.70 3.28 11.52
N GLY A 62 4.40 3.00 11.73
CA GLY A 62 3.50 3.83 12.54
C GLY A 62 3.14 5.14 11.85
N VAL A 63 3.19 5.17 10.51
CA VAL A 63 2.90 6.34 9.67
C VAL A 63 1.53 6.15 9.05
N GLU A 64 0.68 7.17 9.11
CA GLU A 64 -0.67 7.12 8.54
C GLU A 64 -0.61 6.94 7.01
N PRO A 65 -1.19 5.86 6.45
CA PRO A 65 -1.17 5.63 5.02
C PRO A 65 -2.00 6.68 4.27
N ARG A 66 -1.51 7.11 3.10
CA ARG A 66 -2.24 8.00 2.19
C ARG A 66 -2.76 7.20 1.01
N PHE A 67 -4.04 7.38 0.70
CA PHE A 67 -4.73 6.65 -0.37
C PHE A 67 -5.15 7.57 -1.51
N GLN A 68 -5.14 7.03 -2.73
CA GLN A 68 -5.75 7.66 -3.91
C GLN A 68 -6.58 6.63 -4.66
N THR A 69 -7.82 6.98 -5.00
CA THR A 69 -8.68 6.10 -5.81
C THR A 69 -8.37 6.31 -7.28
N TRP A 70 -8.10 5.22 -8.00
CA TRP A 70 -7.96 5.26 -9.44
C TRP A 70 -9.33 5.22 -10.12
N HIS A 71 -9.59 6.18 -11.01
CA HIS A 71 -10.89 6.34 -11.69
C HIS A 71 -10.94 5.79 -13.11
N GLY A 72 -9.95 4.99 -13.53
CA GLY A 72 -9.92 4.39 -14.87
C GLY A 72 -9.22 5.23 -15.95
N GLU A 73 -8.65 6.37 -15.59
CA GLU A 73 -7.91 7.24 -16.50
C GLU A 73 -6.40 7.17 -16.22
N GLY A 74 -5.58 7.06 -17.27
CA GLY A 74 -4.12 7.00 -17.17
C GLY A 74 -3.54 5.60 -16.90
N SER A 75 -2.22 5.54 -16.75
CA SER A 75 -1.47 4.33 -16.36
C SER A 75 -1.12 4.40 -14.88
N LEU A 76 -1.32 3.29 -14.16
CA LEU A 76 -0.91 3.11 -12.77
C LEU A 76 0.48 2.46 -12.62
N ALA A 77 1.13 2.10 -13.73
CA ALA A 77 2.48 1.57 -13.67
C ALA A 77 3.47 2.70 -13.31
N ALA A 78 4.06 2.60 -12.12
CA ALA A 78 5.25 3.36 -11.72
C ALA A 78 6.52 2.61 -12.13
#